data_AF-A0A2P8DQP6-F1
#
_entry.id   AF-A0A2P8DQP6-F1
#
_cell.length_a   1.000
_cell.length_b   1.000
_cell.length_c   1.000
_cell.angle_alpha   90.00
_cell.angle_beta   90.00
_cell.angle_gamma   90.00
#
_symmetry.space_group_name_H-M   'P 1'
#
loop_
_entity.id
_entity.type
_entity.pdbx_description
1 polymer ?
#
loop_
_entity_poly.entity_id
_entity_poly.type
_entity_poly.pdbx_seq_one_letter_code
_entity_poly.pdbx_strand_id
1 'polypeptide(L)' 'MCHLETYAGAFQHDHVALAEIELYVEVLTAVATADERLSAEELDRVLGVPPRPPLRETHTPSGRVIRRRRALQQL' A
#
# COMPACT_ATOMS: atom_id res chain seq x y z
N MET A 1 -22.28 9.10 26.63
CA MET A 1 -20.81 9.18 26.83
C MET A 1 -20.32 7.73 26.94
N CYS A 2 -19.57 7.12 26.03
CA CYS A 2 -18.75 7.58 24.91
C CYS A 2 -18.80 6.51 23.80
N HIS A 3 -19.31 6.84 22.61
CA HIS A 3 -19.12 6.06 21.36
C HIS A 3 -18.20 6.81 20.38
N LEU A 4 -17.57 7.88 20.83
CA LEU A 4 -16.72 8.75 20.03
C LEU A 4 -15.33 8.13 19.77
N GLU A 5 -14.92 7.14 20.57
CA GLU A 5 -13.63 6.45 20.41
C GLU A 5 -13.62 5.52 19.19
N THR A 6 -14.78 4.99 18.77
CA THR A 6 -14.90 4.16 17.55
C THR A 6 -14.84 5.01 16.28
N TYR A 7 -15.35 6.25 16.32
CA TYR A 7 -15.34 7.14 15.16
C TYR A 7 -13.95 7.69 14.86
N ALA A 8 -13.08 7.88 15.86
CA ALA A 8 -11.72 8.36 15.64
C ALA A 8 -10.85 7.38 14.84
N GLY A 9 -11.04 6.07 15.03
CA GLY A 9 -10.36 5.03 14.23
C GLY A 9 -10.86 4.97 12.79
N ALA A 10 -12.18 5.12 12.58
CA ALA A 10 -12.77 5.21 11.25
C ALA A 10 -12.33 6.49 10.52
N PHE A 11 -12.27 7.65 11.20
CA PHE A 11 -11.75 8.90 10.62
C PHE A 11 -10.28 8.76 10.20
N GLN A 12 -9.44 8.10 11.00
CA GLN A 12 -8.04 7.88 10.63
C GLN A 12 -7.91 6.96 9.42
N HIS A 13 -8.75 5.92 9.33
CA HIS A 13 -8.84 5.07 8.14
C HIS A 13 -9.42 5.80 6.93
N ASP A 14 -10.41 6.68 7.11
CA ASP A 14 -10.98 7.52 6.06
C ASP A 14 -9.94 8.51 5.53
N HIS A 15 -9.13 9.13 6.40
CA HIS A 15 -8.05 10.02 5.97
C HIS A 15 -6.95 9.29 5.21
N VAL A 16 -6.58 8.06 5.63
CA VAL A 16 -5.63 7.22 4.90
C VAL A 16 -6.23 6.76 3.56
N ALA A 17 -7.51 6.38 3.52
CA ALA A 17 -8.21 5.97 2.30
C ALA A 17 -8.39 7.13 1.32
N LEU A 18 -8.71 8.33 1.81
CA LEU A 18 -8.80 9.53 0.99
C LEU A 18 -7.43 9.94 0.46
N ALA A 19 -6.37 9.87 1.28
CA ALA A 19 -5.00 10.12 0.82
C ALA A 19 -4.55 9.09 -0.24
N GLU A 20 -4.97 7.84 -0.11
CA GLU A 20 -4.71 6.81 -1.12
C GLU A 20 -5.47 7.11 -2.43
N ILE A 21 -6.73 7.56 -2.36
CA ILE A 21 -7.50 7.99 -3.54
C ILE A 21 -6.84 9.20 -4.22
N GLU A 22 -6.43 10.21 -3.45
CA GLU A 22 -5.73 11.39 -3.97
C GLU A 22 -4.44 10.98 -4.70
N LEU A 23 -3.65 10.08 -4.10
CA LEU A 23 -2.47 9.51 -4.74
C LEU A 23 -2.81 8.78 -6.05
N TYR A 24 -3.87 7.96 -6.10
CA TYR A 24 -4.27 7.30 -7.34
C TYR A 24 -4.68 8.29 -8.43
N VAL A 25 -5.35 9.38 -8.06
CA VAL A 25 -5.71 10.45 -9.00
C VAL A 25 -4.45 11.11 -9.56
N GLU A 26 -3.45 11.41 -8.73
CA GLU A 26 -2.18 11.96 -9.17
C GLU A 26 -1.41 11.02 -10.11
N VAL A 27 -1.34 9.72 -9.77
CA VAL A 27 -0.73 8.69 -10.62
C VAL A 27 -1.42 8.61 -11.98
N LEU A 28 -2.75 8.54 -12.01
CA LEU A 28 -3.51 8.45 -13.25
C LEU A 28 -3.37 9.72 -14.10
N THR A 29 -3.31 10.88 -13.44
CA THR A 29 -3.06 12.16 -14.12
C THR A 29 -1.67 12.17 -14.75
N ALA A 30 -0.63 11.81 -14.00
CA ALA A 30 0.75 11.75 -14.51
C ALA A 30 0.85 10.84 -15.74
N VAL A 31 0.26 9.63 -15.67
CA VAL A 31 0.24 8.67 -16.78
C VAL A 31 -0.54 9.19 -17.98
N ALA A 32 -1.68 9.86 -17.75
CA ALA A 32 -2.49 10.42 -18.83
C ALA A 32 -1.82 11.59 -19.55
N THR A 33 -0.94 12.33 -18.86
CA THR A 33 -0.19 13.46 -19.43
C THR A 33 1.14 13.06 -20.05
N ALA A 34 1.64 11.85 -19.78
CA ALA A 34 2.90 11.38 -20.33
C ALA A 34 2.72 10.95 -21.79
N ASP A 35 3.65 11.37 -22.65
CA ASP A 35 3.67 10.96 -24.06
C ASP A 35 4.08 9.48 -24.23
N GLU A 36 4.77 8.92 -23.23
CA GLU A 36 5.25 7.54 -23.20
C GLU A 36 5.07 6.89 -21.82
N ARG A 37 5.40 5.59 -21.72
CA ARG A 37 5.29 4.87 -20.44
C ARG A 37 6.32 5.40 -19.44
N LEU A 38 5.84 5.83 -18.28
CA LEU A 38 6.70 6.23 -17.17
C LEU A 38 7.36 5.03 -16.50
N SER A 39 8.67 5.15 -16.23
CA SER A 39 9.38 4.28 -15.28
C SER A 39 8.94 4.58 -13.85
N ALA A 40 9.28 3.68 -12.91
CA ALA A 40 9.01 3.90 -11.49
C ALA A 40 9.72 5.16 -10.97
N GLU A 41 10.97 5.37 -11.37
CA GLU A 41 11.78 6.53 -10.97
C GLU A 41 11.28 7.84 -11.59
N GLU A 42 10.66 7.76 -12.77
CA GLU A 42 10.02 8.92 -13.41
C GLU A 42 8.72 9.28 -12.72
N LEU A 43 7.90 8.27 -12.40
CA LEU A 43 6.68 8.45 -11.63
C LEU A 43 6.99 9.05 -10.25
N ASP A 44 7.99 8.52 -9.54
CA ASP A 44 8.44 9.05 -8.24
C ASP A 44 8.86 10.53 -8.36
N ARG A 45 9.57 10.90 -9.44
CA ARG A 45 9.95 12.29 -9.69
C ARG A 45 8.76 13.19 -9.93
N VAL A 46 7.77 12.76 -10.72
CA VAL A 46 6.56 13.53 -11.01
C VAL A 46 5.69 13.69 -9.77
N LEU A 47 5.61 12.65 -8.94
CA LEU A 47 4.87 12.65 -7.66
C LEU A 47 5.65 13.31 -6.52
N GLY A 48 6.90 13.76 -6.74
CA GLY A 48 7.75 14.34 -5.70
C GLY A 48 8.11 13.37 -4.56
N VAL A 49 8.06 12.06 -4.83
CA VAL A 49 8.36 11.01 -3.85
C VAL A 49 9.88 11.00 -3.60
N PRO A 50 10.33 11.20 -2.35
CA PRO A 50 11.75 11.14 -2.04
C PRO A 50 12.28 9.72 -2.23
N PRO A 51 13.57 9.55 -2.61
CA PRO A 51 14.15 8.24 -2.79
C PRO A 51 13.97 7.41 -1.53
N ARG A 52 13.44 6.19 -1.72
CA ARG A 52 13.17 5.26 -0.62
C ARG A 52 14.48 5.07 0.16
N PRO A 53 14.50 5.35 1.48
CA PRO A 53 15.67 5.05 2.28
C PRO A 53 15.98 3.55 2.17
N PRO A 54 17.26 3.14 2.19
CA PRO A 54 17.60 1.73 2.16
C PRO A 54 16.82 1.03 3.27
N LEU A 55 16.08 -0.01 2.88
CA LEU A 55 15.25 -0.79 3.78
C LEU A 55 16.07 -1.12 5.04
N ARG A 56 15.72 -0.53 6.19
CA ARG A 56 16.12 -1.13 7.47
C ARG A 56 15.34 -2.43 7.53
N GLU A 57 16.04 -3.54 7.38
CA GLU A 57 15.50 -4.88 7.53
C GLU A 57 15.03 -5.09 8.98
N THR A 58 13.93 -4.47 9.38
CA THR A 58 13.08 -4.95 10.46
C THR A 58 11.87 -5.63 9.83
N HIS A 59 12.14 -6.53 8.88
CA HIS A 59 11.18 -7.54 8.47
C HIS A 59 11.27 -8.68 9.50
N THR A 60 10.43 -8.62 10.54
CA THR A 60 10.00 -9.87 11.16
C THR A 60 9.45 -10.76 10.04
N PRO A 61 9.91 -12.01 9.85
CA PRO A 61 9.38 -12.90 8.83
C PRO A 61 8.00 -13.40 9.29
N SER A 62 7.00 -12.53 9.22
CA SER A 62 5.61 -12.88 9.51
C SER A 62 4.98 -13.41 8.23
N GLY A 63 4.95 -14.74 8.12
CA GLY A 63 4.31 -15.44 7.02
C GLY A 63 4.87 -16.83 6.82
N ARG A 64 4.76 -17.69 7.84
CA ARG A 64 4.97 -19.14 7.69
C ARG A 64 4.13 -19.61 6.51
N VAL A 65 4.79 -20.02 5.42
CA VAL A 65 4.17 -20.80 4.35
C VAL A 65 3.46 -21.99 5.01
N ILE A 66 2.13 -22.01 5.00
CA ILE A 66 1.38 -23.21 5.34
C ILE A 66 1.65 -24.20 4.21
N ARG A 67 2.75 -24.95 4.34
CA ARG A 67 2.95 -26.18 3.59
C ARG A 67 1.87 -27.15 4.08
N ARG A 68 0.71 -27.19 3.42
CA ARG A 68 -0.19 -28.33 3.53
C ARG A 68 0.50 -29.54 2.87
N ARG A 69 1.36 -30.20 3.65
CA ARG A 69 1.65 -31.62 3.47
C ARG A 69 1.05 -32.36 4.65
N ARG A 70 -0.12 -32.95 4.42
CA ARG A 70 -0.34 -34.33 4.84
C ARG A 70 -1.18 -35.03 3.78
N ALA A 71 -0.50 -35.93 3.11
CA ALA A 71 -1.12 -37.05 2.45
C ALA A 71 -1.79 -37.96 3.48
N LEU A 72 -2.85 -38.63 3.02
CA LEU A 72 -3.53 -39.82 3.54
C LEU A 72 -4.36 -39.65 4.82
N GLN A 73 -5.69 -39.67 4.65
CA GLN A 73 -6.59 -40.59 5.36
C GLN A 73 -8.02 -40.55 4.75
N GLN A 74 -8.34 -41.62 4.03
CA GLN A 74 -9.64 -42.31 4.02
C GLN A 74 -10.78 -41.72 3.17
N LEU A 75 -10.87 -42.19 1.93
CA LEU A 75 -12.10 -42.77 1.37
C LEU A 75 -11.73 -44.08 0.66
#